data_AF-A0AAU2LB95-F1
#
_entry.id   AF-A0AAU2LB95-F1
#
_cell.length_a   1.000
_cell.length_b   1.000
_cell.length_c   1.000
_cell.angle_alpha   90.00
_cell.angle_beta   90.00
_cell.angle_gamma   90.00
#
_symmetry.space_group_name_H-M   'P 1'
#
loop_
_entity.id
_entity.type
_entity.pdbx_description
1 polymer ?
#
loop_
_entity_poly.entity_id
_entity_poly.type
_entity_poly.pdbx_seq_one_letter_code
_entity_poly.pdbx_strand_id
1 'polypeptide(L)'
;MPPTRSHIRTTAEAYLDRYPDEREALTGLLSVLDSIDDPCSRATLPGHVTCSAVIIDRDRRVLHIGHRGTGLLLVPGGHVEDDRTLLAAALREGCEETGIRPGDLCLTPQFLGAPVDIDVHDIAANPDTGEPAHRHFDFRFVFYLAAGQPPPLVLQDEEVSGAQWLAFADVKSPTLRTKLLDAGAAHGLDGQPQPLNASVLVHDGHGRYLLHLRDQRDGIWQPGAFALMGGGREMGDSCLEATIRRELGEEAPGLKVADLAPYAVEEATSVDGLAVPIQVYTGLWSGDPDAVGLQEGVLLRWFAPGMLDRLRLSPDLGDLIRRHVAEHPPAGGSPTSVSLLRDEAPEGTELHIVGVHLYLEDEQGRILLGRRHPNSKYAPNQWHFLTVH
;
A
#
# COMPACT_ATOMS: atom_id res chain seq x y z
N MET A 1 -15.08 5.23 4.63
CA MET A 1 -15.24 6.43 5.49
C MET A 1 -14.50 7.54 4.76
N PRO A 2 -15.17 8.66 4.48
CA PRO A 2 -14.55 9.80 3.79
C PRO A 2 -13.31 10.31 4.55
N PRO A 3 -12.37 10.98 3.87
CA PRO A 3 -11.17 11.51 4.52
C PRO A 3 -11.55 12.52 5.60
N THR A 4 -10.91 12.41 6.76
CA THR A 4 -11.20 13.33 7.87
C THR A 4 -10.66 14.73 7.58
N ARG A 5 -11.29 15.77 8.13
CA ARG A 5 -10.77 17.15 8.09
C ARG A 5 -9.32 17.26 8.56
N SER A 6 -8.93 16.47 9.57
CA SER A 6 -7.55 16.41 10.04
C SER A 6 -6.60 15.88 8.96
N HIS A 7 -6.98 14.82 8.24
CA HIS A 7 -6.19 14.28 7.14
C HIS A 7 -6.01 15.32 6.01
N ILE A 8 -7.08 16.01 5.62
CA ILE A 8 -7.04 17.06 4.59
C ILE A 8 -6.13 18.21 5.02
N ARG A 9 -6.26 18.66 6.27
CA ARG A 9 -5.41 19.71 6.85
C ARG A 9 -3.94 19.32 6.86
N THR A 10 -3.60 18.13 7.37
CA THR A 10 -2.21 17.64 7.38
C THR A 10 -1.65 17.56 5.96
N THR A 11 -2.46 17.12 4.99
CA THR A 11 -2.05 17.05 3.57
C THR A 11 -1.77 18.45 3.01
N ALA A 12 -2.64 19.42 3.27
CA ALA A 12 -2.48 20.81 2.83
C ALA A 12 -1.29 21.51 3.52
N GLU A 13 -1.07 21.26 4.80
CA GLU A 13 0.06 21.83 5.55
C GLU A 13 1.40 21.25 5.06
N ALA A 14 1.51 19.94 4.87
CA ALA A 14 2.71 19.32 4.29
C ALA A 14 2.97 19.76 2.84
N TYR A 15 1.92 20.11 2.10
CA TYR A 15 2.05 20.76 0.80
C TYR A 15 2.60 22.19 0.93
N LEU A 16 2.08 22.99 1.85
CA LEU A 16 2.53 24.36 2.10
C LEU A 16 3.95 24.43 2.68
N ASP A 17 4.44 23.39 3.34
CA ASP A 17 5.84 23.31 3.75
C ASP A 17 6.79 23.22 2.54
N ARG A 18 6.32 22.62 1.42
CA ARG A 18 7.06 22.56 0.14
C ARG A 18 6.85 23.82 -0.72
N TYR A 19 5.67 24.42 -0.64
CA TYR A 19 5.29 25.61 -1.42
C TYR A 19 4.76 26.74 -0.52
N PRO A 20 5.62 27.35 0.32
CA PRO A 20 5.18 28.33 1.31
C PRO A 20 4.55 29.58 0.69
N ASP A 21 4.98 29.96 -0.52
CA ASP A 21 4.47 31.13 -1.24
C ASP A 21 3.00 30.97 -1.70
N GLU A 22 2.47 29.74 -1.71
CA GLU A 22 1.08 29.47 -2.11
C GLU A 22 0.08 29.57 -0.96
N ARG A 23 0.54 29.87 0.26
CA ARG A 23 -0.32 29.99 1.44
C ARG A 23 -1.42 31.04 1.26
N GLU A 24 -1.11 32.17 0.62
CA GLU A 24 -2.10 33.21 0.37
C GLU A 24 -3.22 32.69 -0.55
N ALA A 25 -2.86 32.02 -1.65
CA ALA A 25 -3.81 31.42 -2.59
C ALA A 25 -4.71 30.36 -1.93
N LEU A 26 -4.17 29.60 -0.97
CA LEU A 26 -4.91 28.55 -0.26
C LEU A 26 -5.68 29.05 0.99
N THR A 27 -5.75 30.36 1.25
CA THR A 27 -6.50 30.92 2.39
C THR A 27 -7.97 30.49 2.39
N GLY A 28 -8.58 30.37 1.20
CA GLY A 28 -9.95 29.88 1.06
C GLY A 28 -10.12 28.44 1.55
N LEU A 29 -9.20 27.55 1.16
CA LEU A 29 -9.18 26.15 1.61
C LEU A 29 -9.00 26.08 3.13
N LEU A 30 -8.03 26.80 3.68
CA LEU A 30 -7.76 26.81 5.12
C LEU A 30 -8.99 27.30 5.91
N SER A 31 -9.70 28.30 5.40
CA SER A 31 -10.94 28.79 6.01
C SER A 31 -12.06 27.74 6.00
N VAL A 32 -12.22 26.98 4.90
CA VAL A 32 -13.18 25.86 4.83
C VAL A 32 -12.79 24.75 5.80
N LEU A 33 -11.49 24.49 5.97
CA LEU A 33 -10.99 23.53 6.97
C LEU A 33 -11.12 24.02 8.41
N ASP A 34 -11.37 25.31 8.66
CA ASP A 34 -11.68 25.85 9.99
C ASP A 34 -13.20 25.84 10.28
N SER A 35 -14.03 25.59 9.26
CA SER A 35 -15.49 25.49 9.38
C SER A 35 -15.96 24.16 9.97
N ILE A 36 -17.23 24.14 10.40
CA ILE A 36 -17.94 22.93 10.84
C ILE A 36 -18.42 22.07 9.66
N ASP A 37 -18.67 22.68 8.50
CA ASP A 37 -19.21 22.01 7.31
C ASP A 37 -18.20 21.06 6.69
N ASP A 38 -18.68 19.95 6.13
CA ASP A 38 -17.83 18.94 5.52
C ASP A 38 -17.05 19.53 4.32
N PRO A 39 -15.71 19.60 4.37
CA PRO A 39 -14.91 20.23 3.32
C PRO A 39 -15.02 19.51 1.95
N CYS A 40 -15.49 18.27 1.91
CA CYS A 40 -15.65 17.49 0.68
C CYS A 40 -17.07 17.58 0.09
N SER A 41 -18.03 18.14 0.83
CA SER A 41 -19.42 18.22 0.39
C SER A 41 -19.62 19.30 -0.65
N ARG A 42 -20.33 18.97 -1.74
CA ARG A 42 -20.76 19.94 -2.77
C ARG A 42 -21.65 21.06 -2.24
N ALA A 43 -22.24 20.86 -1.05
CA ALA A 43 -23.06 21.89 -0.40
C ALA A 43 -22.21 22.95 0.35
N THR A 44 -20.90 22.73 0.48
CA THR A 44 -20.00 23.61 1.23
C THR A 44 -19.59 24.79 0.37
N LEU A 45 -20.00 25.98 0.79
CA LEU A 45 -19.72 27.23 0.12
C LEU A 45 -18.74 28.08 0.94
N PRO A 46 -17.89 28.92 0.30
CA PRO A 46 -17.85 29.21 -1.14
C PRO A 46 -17.03 28.21 -1.97
N GLY A 47 -16.69 27.04 -1.43
CA GLY A 47 -16.00 25.99 -2.17
C GLY A 47 -15.69 24.76 -1.35
N HIS A 48 -15.30 23.69 -2.04
CA HIS A 48 -15.06 22.36 -1.47
C HIS A 48 -13.90 21.64 -2.15
N VAL A 49 -13.45 20.56 -1.52
CA VAL A 49 -12.29 19.76 -1.94
C VAL A 49 -12.67 18.82 -3.07
N THR A 50 -11.82 18.78 -4.09
CA THR A 50 -11.83 17.81 -5.20
C THR A 50 -10.44 17.21 -5.36
N CYS A 51 -10.32 16.14 -6.14
CA CYS A 51 -9.08 15.41 -6.32
C CYS A 51 -8.89 15.01 -7.78
N SER A 52 -7.67 15.15 -8.29
CA SER A 52 -7.32 14.82 -9.67
C SER A 52 -6.08 13.93 -9.78
N ALA A 53 -6.08 13.04 -10.78
CA ALA A 53 -4.97 12.15 -11.10
C ALA A 53 -4.12 12.69 -12.25
N VAL A 54 -2.87 13.03 -11.94
CA VAL A 54 -1.82 13.37 -12.90
C VAL A 54 -1.11 12.07 -13.29
N ILE A 55 -1.61 11.40 -14.32
CA ILE A 55 -1.06 10.13 -14.80
C ILE A 55 0.04 10.38 -15.83
N ILE A 56 1.24 9.88 -15.57
CA ILE A 56 2.44 10.10 -16.40
C ILE A 56 2.90 8.79 -17.05
N ASP A 57 3.20 8.84 -18.35
CA ASP A 57 3.76 7.72 -19.09
C ASP A 57 5.30 7.72 -19.13
N ARG A 58 5.88 6.67 -19.73
CA ARG A 58 7.34 6.51 -19.87
C ARG A 58 8.02 7.61 -20.69
N ASP A 59 7.25 8.37 -21.48
CA ASP A 59 7.75 9.46 -22.34
C ASP A 59 7.63 10.84 -21.66
N ARG A 60 7.26 10.88 -20.37
CA ARG A 60 7.02 12.12 -19.59
C ARG A 60 5.88 12.96 -20.17
N ARG A 61 4.80 12.29 -20.56
CA ARG A 61 3.55 12.92 -20.96
C ARG A 61 2.49 12.69 -19.89
N VAL A 62 1.62 13.67 -19.70
CA VAL A 62 0.49 13.65 -18.77
C VAL A 62 -0.80 13.38 -19.53
N LEU A 63 -1.57 12.40 -19.07
CA LEU A 63 -2.91 12.13 -19.60
C LEU A 63 -3.85 13.28 -19.27
N HIS A 64 -4.50 13.83 -20.30
CA HIS A 64 -5.59 14.79 -20.17
C HIS A 64 -6.84 14.26 -20.86
N ILE A 65 -7.99 14.60 -20.32
CA ILE A 65 -9.33 14.29 -20.82
C ILE A 65 -10.07 15.57 -21.23
N GLY A 66 -10.86 15.49 -22.30
CA GLY A 66 -11.74 16.56 -22.73
C GLY A 66 -13.02 16.55 -21.90
N HIS A 67 -13.10 17.37 -20.86
CA HIS A 67 -14.22 17.40 -19.92
C HIS A 67 -15.46 18.06 -20.55
N ARG A 68 -16.54 17.29 -20.73
CA ARG A 68 -17.75 17.72 -21.45
C ARG A 68 -18.46 18.89 -20.79
N GLY A 69 -18.53 18.91 -19.45
CA GLY A 69 -19.23 19.97 -18.71
C GLY A 69 -18.60 21.35 -18.90
N THR A 70 -17.27 21.40 -19.08
CA THR A 70 -16.53 22.66 -19.23
C THR A 70 -16.07 22.95 -20.65
N GLY A 71 -15.98 21.93 -21.51
CA GLY A 71 -15.32 22.00 -22.81
C GLY A 71 -13.79 22.16 -22.73
N LEU A 72 -13.20 22.06 -21.54
CA LEU A 72 -11.77 22.22 -21.31
C LEU A 72 -11.03 20.88 -21.41
N LEU A 73 -9.72 20.98 -21.55
CA LEU A 73 -8.81 19.85 -21.48
C LEU A 73 -8.13 19.84 -20.11
N LEU A 74 -8.44 18.84 -19.28
CA LEU A 74 -8.03 18.75 -17.88
C LEU A 74 -7.37 17.40 -17.59
N VAL A 75 -6.66 17.29 -16.47
CA VAL A 75 -6.33 15.97 -15.92
C VAL A 75 -7.62 15.32 -15.39
N PRO A 76 -7.75 13.99 -15.40
CA PRO A 76 -8.93 13.33 -14.87
C PRO A 76 -9.06 13.58 -13.36
N GLY A 77 -10.28 13.75 -12.87
CA GLY A 77 -10.53 14.17 -11.49
C GLY A 77 -11.97 14.57 -11.20
N GLY A 78 -12.30 14.59 -9.92
CA GLY A 78 -13.67 14.80 -9.48
C GLY A 78 -13.82 14.97 -7.98
N HIS A 79 -15.01 14.64 -7.48
CA HIS A 79 -15.37 14.88 -6.09
C HIS A 79 -14.87 13.76 -5.19
N VAL A 80 -14.62 14.08 -3.93
CA VAL A 80 -14.37 13.04 -2.92
C VAL A 80 -15.72 12.42 -2.54
N GLU A 81 -15.81 11.10 -2.61
CA GLU A 81 -16.99 10.33 -2.23
C GLU A 81 -16.73 9.52 -0.94
N ASP A 82 -17.04 8.23 -0.92
CA ASP A 82 -16.77 7.34 0.23
C ASP A 82 -15.29 6.91 0.36
N ASP A 83 -14.40 7.62 -0.36
CA ASP A 83 -12.97 7.38 -0.48
C ASP A 83 -12.26 7.47 0.88
N ARG A 84 -11.27 6.61 1.12
CA ARG A 84 -10.55 6.61 2.41
C ARG A 84 -9.59 7.79 2.58
N THR A 85 -9.03 8.25 1.46
CA THR A 85 -8.01 9.30 1.39
C THR A 85 -8.23 10.15 0.15
N LEU A 86 -7.62 11.34 0.11
CA LEU A 86 -7.64 12.21 -1.09
C LEU A 86 -6.95 11.54 -2.29
N LEU A 87 -5.87 10.81 -2.04
CA LEU A 87 -5.17 10.02 -3.06
C LEU A 87 -6.07 8.92 -3.64
N ALA A 88 -6.86 8.25 -2.81
CA ALA A 88 -7.81 7.23 -3.25
C ALA A 88 -8.93 7.84 -4.12
N ALA A 89 -9.42 9.03 -3.78
CA ALA A 89 -10.37 9.77 -4.61
C ALA A 89 -9.78 10.10 -5.99
N ALA A 90 -8.57 10.67 -6.03
CA ALA A 90 -7.87 10.92 -7.30
C ALA A 90 -7.68 9.64 -8.13
N LEU A 91 -7.28 8.54 -7.48
CA LEU A 91 -7.11 7.25 -8.15
C LEU A 91 -8.43 6.74 -8.74
N ARG A 92 -9.53 6.78 -7.97
CA ARG A 92 -10.86 6.36 -8.43
C ARG A 92 -11.29 7.15 -9.66
N GLU A 93 -11.30 8.48 -9.57
CA GLU A 93 -11.68 9.38 -10.67
C GLU A 93 -10.82 9.13 -11.92
N GLY A 94 -9.50 9.03 -11.73
CA GLY A 94 -8.56 8.67 -12.78
C GLY A 94 -8.89 7.35 -13.47
N CYS A 95 -9.33 6.33 -12.72
CA CYS A 95 -9.71 5.04 -13.26
C CYS A 95 -11.10 5.06 -13.94
N GLU A 96 -12.08 5.74 -13.35
CA GLU A 96 -13.46 5.82 -13.84
C GLU A 96 -13.52 6.56 -15.18
N GLU A 97 -12.85 7.72 -15.29
CA GLU A 97 -12.90 8.56 -16.48
C GLU A 97 -12.08 8.01 -17.66
N THR A 98 -11.06 7.18 -17.39
CA THR A 98 -10.08 6.73 -18.40
C THR A 98 -10.11 5.24 -18.69
N GLY A 99 -10.67 4.42 -17.79
CA GLY A 99 -10.67 2.96 -17.86
C GLY A 99 -9.33 2.31 -17.49
N ILE A 100 -8.31 3.09 -17.09
CA ILE A 100 -7.05 2.55 -16.56
C ILE A 100 -7.35 1.83 -15.24
N ARG A 101 -6.76 0.64 -15.04
CA ARG A 101 -6.96 -0.10 -13.78
C ARG A 101 -6.04 0.46 -12.70
N PRO A 102 -6.45 0.43 -11.42
CA PRO A 102 -5.57 0.80 -10.31
C PRO A 102 -4.22 0.08 -10.35
N GLY A 103 -4.21 -1.23 -10.69
CA GLY A 103 -2.99 -2.04 -10.77
C GLY A 103 -2.07 -1.71 -11.95
N ASP A 104 -2.51 -0.86 -12.88
CA ASP A 104 -1.68 -0.32 -13.96
C ASP A 104 -1.01 1.00 -13.55
N LEU A 105 -1.24 1.46 -12.32
CA LEU A 105 -0.70 2.71 -11.76
C LEU A 105 0.16 2.43 -10.53
N CYS A 106 1.21 3.22 -10.33
CA CYS A 106 2.02 3.20 -9.12
C CYS A 106 2.37 4.62 -8.67
N LEU A 107 2.78 4.74 -7.41
CA LEU A 107 3.24 6.02 -6.85
C LEU A 107 4.61 6.42 -7.40
N THR A 108 4.91 7.71 -7.25
CA THR A 108 6.20 8.28 -7.67
C THR A 108 7.14 8.45 -6.48
N PRO A 109 8.45 8.23 -6.65
CA PRO A 109 9.45 8.46 -5.61
C PRO A 109 9.53 9.90 -5.11
N GLN A 110 9.17 10.85 -5.97
CA GLN A 110 9.30 12.28 -5.71
C GLN A 110 8.20 12.80 -4.78
N PHE A 111 7.04 12.15 -4.81
CA PHE A 111 5.87 12.61 -4.08
C PHE A 111 5.37 11.60 -3.04
N LEU A 112 5.64 10.30 -3.19
CA LEU A 112 5.23 9.24 -2.25
C LEU A 112 3.74 9.29 -1.85
N GLY A 113 2.88 9.75 -2.77
CA GLY A 113 1.45 9.94 -2.52
C GLY A 113 1.05 11.31 -1.96
N ALA A 114 1.97 12.25 -1.80
CA ALA A 114 1.68 13.66 -1.54
C ALA A 114 1.21 14.37 -2.82
N PRO A 115 0.38 15.42 -2.71
CA PRO A 115 -0.06 16.18 -3.90
C PRO A 115 1.12 16.91 -4.55
N VAL A 116 1.14 16.97 -5.87
CA VAL A 116 2.09 17.81 -6.63
C VAL A 116 1.63 19.26 -6.66
N ASP A 117 0.32 19.49 -6.69
CA ASP A 117 -0.32 20.80 -6.87
C ASP A 117 -1.63 20.81 -6.07
N ILE A 118 -1.99 21.96 -5.48
CA ILE A 118 -3.34 22.23 -4.98
C ILE A 118 -3.84 23.44 -5.74
N ASP A 119 -4.75 23.20 -6.67
CA ASP A 119 -5.28 24.22 -7.57
C ASP A 119 -6.57 24.83 -7.01
N VAL A 120 -6.76 26.12 -7.23
CA VAL A 120 -8.00 26.81 -6.84
C VAL A 120 -8.62 27.40 -8.10
N HIS A 121 -9.79 26.89 -8.47
CA HIS A 121 -10.48 27.35 -9.67
C HIS A 121 -11.98 27.54 -9.43
N ASP A 122 -12.55 28.51 -10.14
CA ASP A 122 -13.96 28.84 -10.08
C ASP A 122 -14.79 27.87 -10.94
N ILE A 123 -15.91 27.44 -10.38
CA ILE A 123 -16.96 26.69 -11.07
C ILE A 123 -18.14 27.63 -11.28
N ALA A 124 -18.57 27.75 -12.54
CA ALA A 124 -19.72 28.54 -12.90
C ALA A 124 -21.00 27.93 -12.29
N ALA A 125 -21.96 28.77 -11.94
CA ALA A 125 -23.27 28.30 -11.51
C ALA A 125 -23.89 27.43 -12.61
N ASN A 126 -24.46 26.30 -12.22
CA ASN A 126 -25.15 25.39 -13.12
C ASN A 126 -26.67 25.46 -12.85
N PRO A 127 -27.45 26.14 -13.71
CA PRO A 127 -28.89 26.26 -13.53
C PRO A 127 -29.64 24.93 -13.58
N ASP A 128 -29.11 23.94 -14.30
CA ASP A 128 -29.77 22.64 -14.50
C ASP A 128 -29.66 21.75 -13.26
N THR A 129 -28.59 21.88 -12.49
CA THR A 129 -28.39 21.16 -11.21
C THR A 129 -28.73 22.00 -9.99
N GLY A 130 -28.97 23.31 -10.17
CA GLY A 130 -29.22 24.25 -9.07
C GLY A 130 -27.98 24.59 -8.25
N GLU A 131 -26.80 24.24 -8.74
CA GLU A 131 -25.52 24.45 -8.06
C GLU A 131 -25.05 25.90 -8.25
N PRO A 132 -24.86 26.68 -7.18
CA PRO A 132 -24.38 28.04 -7.29
C PRO A 132 -22.91 28.09 -7.72
N ALA A 133 -22.46 29.26 -8.17
CA ALA A 133 -21.05 29.48 -8.44
C ALA A 133 -20.25 29.27 -7.15
N HIS A 134 -19.17 28.51 -7.24
CA HIS A 134 -18.33 28.11 -6.12
C HIS A 134 -16.91 27.87 -6.60
N ARG A 135 -16.02 27.42 -5.70
CA ARG A 135 -14.64 27.06 -6.02
C ARG A 135 -14.36 25.61 -5.71
N HIS A 136 -13.51 25.01 -6.52
CA HIS A 136 -12.86 23.76 -6.19
C HIS A 136 -11.47 24.04 -5.61
N PHE A 137 -11.13 23.32 -4.54
CA PHE A 137 -9.77 23.16 -4.04
C PHE A 137 -9.28 21.78 -4.46
N ASP A 138 -8.65 21.71 -5.63
CA ASP A 138 -8.33 20.48 -6.34
C ASP A 138 -6.94 19.97 -5.96
N PHE A 139 -6.90 18.87 -5.20
CA PHE A 139 -5.66 18.19 -4.80
C PHE A 139 -5.21 17.25 -5.92
N ARG A 140 -4.06 17.54 -6.54
CA ARG A 140 -3.57 16.79 -7.69
C ARG A 140 -2.46 15.83 -7.27
N PHE A 141 -2.65 14.54 -7.55
CA PHE A 141 -1.71 13.49 -7.19
C PHE A 141 -1.06 12.87 -8.43
N VAL A 142 0.23 12.57 -8.34
CA VAL A 142 0.98 12.02 -9.48
C VAL A 142 1.07 10.51 -9.40
N PHE A 143 0.73 9.86 -10.52
CA PHE A 143 0.87 8.43 -10.72
C PHE A 143 1.74 8.17 -11.96
N TYR A 144 2.52 7.11 -11.92
CA TYR A 144 3.14 6.54 -13.11
C TYR A 144 2.33 5.38 -13.62
N LEU A 145 2.38 5.16 -14.94
CA LEU A 145 2.01 3.87 -15.51
C LEU A 145 3.01 2.81 -15.06
N ALA A 146 2.51 1.77 -14.40
CA ALA A 146 3.31 0.62 -13.99
C ALA A 146 3.89 -0.11 -15.21
N ALA A 147 3.09 -0.29 -16.26
CA ALA A 147 3.52 -0.90 -17.51
C ALA A 147 4.36 0.05 -18.39
N GLY A 148 5.11 -0.52 -19.34
CA GLY A 148 5.96 0.23 -20.26
C GLY A 148 5.20 0.98 -21.37
N GLN A 149 3.95 0.60 -21.64
CA GLN A 149 3.09 1.25 -22.62
C GLN A 149 1.75 1.62 -22.00
N PRO A 150 1.14 2.76 -22.40
CA PRO A 150 -0.21 3.11 -21.98
C PRO A 150 -1.20 2.01 -22.35
N PRO A 151 -2.07 1.56 -21.42
CA PRO A 151 -3.14 0.65 -21.75
C PRO A 151 -4.15 1.33 -22.68
N PRO A 152 -4.96 0.55 -23.43
CA PRO A 152 -6.10 1.11 -24.15
C PRO A 152 -7.03 1.84 -23.19
N LEU A 153 -7.41 3.07 -23.55
CA LEU A 153 -8.33 3.87 -22.76
C LEU A 153 -9.78 3.49 -23.10
N VAL A 154 -10.61 3.38 -22.06
CA VAL A 154 -12.06 3.21 -22.18
C VAL A 154 -12.67 4.38 -21.44
N LEU A 155 -12.95 5.45 -22.19
CA LEU A 155 -13.38 6.71 -21.61
C LEU A 155 -14.84 6.63 -21.15
N GLN A 156 -15.16 7.30 -20.06
CA GLN A 156 -16.53 7.46 -19.60
C GLN A 156 -17.24 8.48 -20.49
N ASP A 157 -18.04 8.00 -21.44
CA ASP A 157 -18.64 8.83 -22.50
C ASP A 157 -19.57 9.93 -21.96
N GLU A 158 -20.14 9.78 -20.76
CA GLU A 158 -20.99 10.78 -20.10
C GLU A 158 -20.24 12.07 -19.74
N GLU A 159 -18.98 11.97 -19.32
CA GLU A 159 -18.20 13.08 -18.76
C GLU A 159 -17.02 13.46 -19.66
N VAL A 160 -16.53 12.51 -20.45
CA VAL A 160 -15.32 12.64 -21.26
C VAL A 160 -15.64 12.61 -22.76
N SER A 161 -15.05 13.56 -23.50
CA SER A 161 -15.21 13.71 -24.95
C SER A 161 -14.01 13.21 -25.76
N GLY A 162 -12.90 12.87 -25.09
CA GLY A 162 -11.67 12.39 -25.70
C GLY A 162 -10.51 12.45 -24.70
N ALA A 163 -9.35 11.91 -25.09
CA ALA A 163 -8.14 11.92 -24.27
C ALA A 163 -6.90 12.21 -25.11
N GLN A 164 -5.90 12.85 -24.49
CA GLN A 164 -4.61 13.13 -25.12
C GLN A 164 -3.47 13.14 -24.11
N TRP A 165 -2.30 12.71 -24.56
CA TRP A 165 -1.06 12.75 -23.78
C TRP A 165 -0.28 14.02 -24.10
N LEU A 166 -0.08 14.88 -23.11
CA LEU A 166 0.64 16.15 -23.28
C LEU A 166 2.03 16.08 -22.65
N ALA A 167 3.06 16.52 -23.36
CA ALA A 167 4.37 16.72 -22.73
C ALA A 167 4.25 17.75 -21.59
N PHE A 168 5.14 17.69 -20.58
CA PHE A 168 5.07 18.61 -19.43
C PHE A 168 4.99 20.08 -19.85
N ALA A 169 5.74 20.49 -20.88
CA ALA A 169 5.73 21.86 -21.39
C ALA A 169 4.38 22.30 -22.01
N ASP A 170 3.53 21.35 -22.42
CA ASP A 170 2.25 21.60 -23.10
C ASP A 170 1.04 21.54 -22.17
N VAL A 171 1.24 21.06 -20.92
CA VAL A 171 0.23 21.01 -19.86
C VAL A 171 -0.39 22.39 -19.67
N LYS A 172 -1.72 22.48 -19.64
CA LYS A 172 -2.43 23.77 -19.72
C LYS A 172 -2.43 24.55 -18.42
N SER A 173 -2.63 23.87 -17.28
CA SER A 173 -2.53 24.51 -15.96
C SER A 173 -1.11 25.08 -15.76
N PRO A 174 -0.96 26.39 -15.53
CA PRO A 174 0.35 27.01 -15.33
C PRO A 174 1.09 26.51 -14.09
N THR A 175 0.39 26.35 -12.96
CA THR A 175 0.98 25.91 -11.69
C THR A 175 1.47 24.46 -11.80
N LEU A 176 0.61 23.57 -12.30
CA LEU A 176 0.95 22.17 -12.52
C LEU A 176 2.10 22.02 -13.52
N ARG A 177 2.06 22.76 -14.64
CA ARG A 177 3.13 22.74 -15.65
C ARG A 177 4.49 23.10 -15.04
N THR A 178 4.57 24.19 -14.29
CA THR A 178 5.81 24.61 -13.63
C THR A 178 6.33 23.53 -12.69
N LYS A 179 5.47 22.98 -11.84
CA LYS A 179 5.87 21.95 -10.86
C LYS A 179 6.30 20.63 -11.51
N LEU A 180 5.68 20.23 -12.61
CA LEU A 180 6.09 19.06 -13.38
C LEU A 180 7.45 19.28 -14.07
N LEU A 181 7.69 20.46 -14.63
CA LEU A 181 8.98 20.81 -15.23
C LEU A 181 10.10 20.83 -14.18
N ASP A 182 9.84 21.45 -13.02
CA ASP A 182 10.78 21.52 -11.91
C ASP A 182 11.07 20.12 -11.34
N ALA A 183 10.04 19.31 -11.10
CA ALA A 183 10.19 17.92 -10.64
C ALA A 183 10.93 17.05 -11.67
N GLY A 184 10.67 17.25 -12.96
CA GLY A 184 11.38 16.56 -14.04
C GLY A 184 12.86 16.92 -14.10
N ALA A 185 13.21 18.19 -13.90
CA ALA A 185 14.59 18.68 -13.97
C ALA A 185 15.40 18.39 -12.69
N ALA A 186 14.81 18.61 -11.51
CA ALA A 186 15.52 18.58 -10.23
C ALA A 186 15.37 17.24 -9.48
N HIS A 187 14.29 16.51 -9.70
CA HIS A 187 13.90 15.36 -8.86
C HIS A 187 13.71 14.05 -9.64
N GLY A 188 13.94 14.06 -10.96
CA GLY A 188 13.86 12.85 -11.78
C GLY A 188 12.43 12.35 -11.95
N LEU A 189 11.45 13.24 -12.10
CA LEU A 189 10.10 12.86 -12.53
C LEU A 189 10.12 12.45 -14.02
N ASP A 190 10.58 11.23 -14.28
CA ASP A 190 10.98 10.69 -15.58
C ASP A 190 10.01 9.66 -16.18
N GLY A 191 8.91 9.35 -15.48
CA GLY A 191 7.96 8.33 -15.90
C GLY A 191 8.45 6.90 -15.69
N GLN A 192 9.53 6.67 -14.94
CA GLN A 192 10.05 5.33 -14.67
C GLN A 192 9.67 4.86 -13.24
N PRO A 193 8.70 3.95 -13.11
CA PRO A 193 8.45 3.19 -11.88
C PRO A 193 9.71 2.57 -11.31
N GLN A 194 9.87 2.70 -9.99
CA GLN A 194 10.90 2.03 -9.22
C GLN A 194 10.31 1.58 -7.87
N PRO A 195 10.92 0.59 -7.20
CA PRO A 195 10.47 0.17 -5.88
C PRO A 195 10.48 1.34 -4.88
N LEU A 196 9.38 1.50 -4.17
CA LEU A 196 9.22 2.47 -3.08
C LEU A 196 9.12 1.80 -1.73
N ASN A 197 8.95 0.49 -1.71
CA ASN A 197 8.84 -0.29 -0.49
C ASN A 197 10.03 -1.22 -0.41
N ALA A 198 10.45 -1.51 0.82
CA ALA A 198 11.52 -2.46 1.08
C ALA A 198 11.04 -3.52 2.06
N SER A 199 11.46 -4.76 1.85
CA SER A 199 11.22 -5.85 2.79
C SER A 199 12.48 -6.69 2.94
N VAL A 200 12.58 -7.43 4.05
CA VAL A 200 13.73 -8.29 4.32
C VAL A 200 13.32 -9.76 4.45
N LEU A 201 13.98 -10.61 3.69
CA LEU A 201 14.00 -12.06 3.83
C LEU A 201 15.13 -12.43 4.79
N VAL A 202 14.81 -12.58 6.07
CA VAL A 202 15.79 -12.94 7.10
C VAL A 202 15.92 -14.45 7.19
N HIS A 203 17.15 -14.95 7.10
CA HIS A 203 17.47 -16.37 7.28
C HIS A 203 18.62 -16.58 8.27
N ASP A 204 18.66 -17.76 8.88
CA ASP A 204 19.70 -18.10 9.85
C ASP A 204 20.94 -18.79 9.25
N GLY A 205 20.92 -19.05 7.93
CA GLY A 205 21.98 -19.78 7.23
C GLY A 205 21.91 -21.30 7.40
N HIS A 206 20.98 -21.80 8.22
CA HIS A 206 20.74 -23.22 8.51
C HIS A 206 19.38 -23.69 7.97
N GLY A 207 18.80 -22.95 7.02
CA GLY A 207 17.57 -23.32 6.33
C GLY A 207 16.29 -22.96 7.09
N ARG A 208 16.34 -22.00 8.02
CA ARG A 208 15.14 -21.39 8.60
C ARG A 208 14.99 -19.94 8.18
N TYR A 209 13.75 -19.51 8.03
CA TYR A 209 13.36 -18.16 7.63
C TYR A 209 12.48 -17.53 8.70
N LEU A 210 12.75 -16.27 9.03
CA LEU A 210 12.00 -15.53 10.04
C LEU A 210 10.81 -14.87 9.35
N LEU A 211 9.60 -15.18 9.80
CA LEU A 211 8.37 -14.57 9.28
C LEU A 211 7.61 -13.85 10.38
N HIS A 212 6.99 -12.75 9.98
CA HIS A 212 6.18 -11.87 10.82
C HIS A 212 4.69 -12.16 10.59
N LEU A 213 3.93 -12.43 11.65
CA LEU A 213 2.47 -12.52 11.58
C LEU A 213 1.85 -11.13 11.72
N ARG A 214 1.21 -10.64 10.65
CA ARG A 214 0.55 -9.34 10.63
C ARG A 214 -0.70 -9.28 11.51
N ASP A 215 -1.04 -8.09 11.98
CA ASP A 215 -2.33 -7.82 12.63
C ASP A 215 -3.52 -8.25 11.75
N GLN A 216 -4.58 -8.74 12.40
CA GLN A 216 -5.86 -9.02 11.75
C GLN A 216 -6.80 -7.82 11.88
N ARG A 217 -6.52 -6.74 11.14
CA ARG A 217 -7.31 -5.49 11.18
C ARG A 217 -7.56 -4.95 9.78
N ASP A 218 -8.67 -4.24 9.61
CA ASP A 218 -9.01 -3.58 8.35
C ASP A 218 -7.96 -2.53 7.99
N GLY A 219 -7.63 -2.42 6.70
CA GLY A 219 -6.60 -1.49 6.21
C GLY A 219 -5.17 -2.04 6.27
N ILE A 220 -4.92 -3.16 6.95
CA ILE A 220 -3.63 -3.85 6.88
C ILE A 220 -3.51 -4.63 5.58
N TRP A 221 -2.33 -4.64 4.98
CA TRP A 221 -2.06 -5.41 3.79
C TRP A 221 -2.01 -6.91 4.12
N GLN A 222 -2.91 -7.72 3.54
CA GLN A 222 -3.03 -9.17 3.81
C GLN A 222 -3.12 -9.46 5.32
N PRO A 223 -4.17 -8.97 6.01
CA PRO A 223 -4.29 -9.05 7.46
C PRO A 223 -4.27 -10.51 7.94
N GLY A 224 -3.52 -10.78 9.02
CA GLY A 224 -3.31 -12.12 9.60
C GLY A 224 -2.62 -13.14 8.70
N ALA A 225 -1.85 -12.69 7.71
CA ALA A 225 -0.91 -13.53 6.99
C ALA A 225 0.48 -13.44 7.61
N PHE A 226 1.26 -14.50 7.45
CA PHE A 226 2.70 -14.43 7.63
C PHE A 226 3.33 -13.69 6.44
N ALA A 227 4.26 -12.79 6.72
CA ALA A 227 4.90 -11.92 5.75
C ALA A 227 6.37 -11.65 6.12
N LEU A 228 7.08 -11.01 5.19
CA LEU A 228 8.35 -10.38 5.49
C LEU A 228 8.11 -9.08 6.29
N MET A 229 9.12 -8.68 7.06
CA MET A 229 9.14 -7.36 7.68
C MET A 229 9.65 -6.30 6.71
N GLY A 230 9.23 -5.06 6.94
CA GLY A 230 9.57 -3.89 6.16
C GLY A 230 8.36 -3.03 5.85
N GLY A 231 8.60 -1.91 5.18
CA GLY A 231 7.60 -0.87 5.01
C GLY A 231 7.88 0.03 3.82
N GLY A 232 7.13 1.14 3.79
CA GLY A 232 7.19 2.14 2.73
C GLY A 232 8.34 3.12 2.93
N ARG A 233 8.89 3.61 1.83
CA ARG A 233 9.86 4.70 1.87
C ARG A 233 9.21 5.96 2.44
N GLU A 234 9.97 6.68 3.25
CA GLU A 234 9.64 8.05 3.67
C GLU A 234 10.53 9.06 2.93
N MET A 235 10.09 10.33 2.86
CA MET A 235 10.84 11.41 2.20
C MET A 235 12.25 11.62 2.81
N GLY A 236 12.45 11.25 4.08
CA GLY A 236 13.75 11.31 4.76
C GLY A 236 14.71 10.17 4.41
N ASP A 237 14.23 9.10 3.78
CA ASP A 237 15.05 7.93 3.45
C ASP A 237 15.94 8.21 2.23
N SER A 238 17.25 8.07 2.42
CA SER A 238 18.25 8.28 1.37
C SER A 238 18.24 7.17 0.30
N CYS A 239 17.87 5.95 0.66
CA CYS A 239 17.72 4.80 -0.23
C CYS A 239 16.84 3.71 0.42
N LEU A 240 16.47 2.69 -0.35
CA LEU A 240 15.64 1.57 0.15
C LEU A 240 16.32 0.73 1.24
N GLU A 241 17.66 0.71 1.28
CA GLU A 241 18.37 0.07 2.38
C GLU A 241 18.20 0.88 3.68
N ALA A 242 18.20 2.21 3.60
CA ALA A 242 17.89 3.07 4.74
C ALA A 242 16.44 2.89 5.20
N THR A 243 15.49 2.77 4.25
CA THR A 243 14.09 2.44 4.54
C THR A 243 13.98 1.15 5.35
N ILE A 244 14.51 0.01 4.86
CA ILE A 244 14.38 -1.25 5.60
C ILE A 244 15.10 -1.21 6.96
N ARG A 245 16.20 -0.48 7.09
CA ARG A 245 16.89 -0.32 8.39
C ARG A 245 16.07 0.49 9.39
N ARG A 246 15.40 1.55 8.94
CA ARG A 246 14.48 2.34 9.77
C ARG A 246 13.31 1.48 10.24
N GLU A 247 12.61 0.84 9.30
CA GLU A 247 11.47 -0.03 9.55
C GLU A 247 11.82 -1.14 10.57
N LEU A 248 12.93 -1.85 10.37
CA LEU A 248 13.40 -2.85 11.33
C LEU A 248 13.72 -2.26 12.71
N GLY A 249 14.27 -1.04 12.75
CA GLY A 249 14.59 -0.35 13.99
C GLY A 249 13.37 0.09 14.78
N GLU A 250 12.28 0.42 14.08
CA GLU A 250 11.00 0.86 14.66
C GLU A 250 10.13 -0.34 15.08
N GLU A 251 9.96 -1.33 14.18
CA GLU A 251 9.10 -2.48 14.40
C GLU A 251 9.74 -3.56 15.29
N ALA A 252 11.04 -3.79 15.17
CA ALA A 252 11.75 -4.86 15.89
C ALA A 252 13.16 -4.43 16.31
N PRO A 253 13.32 -3.51 17.28
CA PRO A 253 14.61 -2.90 17.63
C PRO A 253 15.74 -3.90 17.95
N GLY A 254 15.40 -5.07 18.49
CA GLY A 254 16.35 -6.15 18.82
C GLY A 254 16.76 -7.01 17.63
N LEU A 255 16.08 -6.91 16.47
CA LEU A 255 16.44 -7.63 15.26
C LEU A 255 17.58 -6.91 14.53
N LYS A 256 18.81 -7.37 14.75
CA LYS A 256 20.01 -6.82 14.10
C LYS A 256 20.44 -7.70 12.93
N VAL A 257 19.82 -7.47 11.77
CA VAL A 257 20.13 -8.21 10.53
C VAL A 257 21.50 -7.79 9.99
N ALA A 258 22.38 -8.76 9.78
CA ALA A 258 23.68 -8.60 9.13
C ALA A 258 23.58 -8.86 7.62
N ASP A 259 24.59 -8.39 6.87
CA ASP A 259 24.77 -8.70 5.45
C ASP A 259 23.54 -8.41 4.57
N LEU A 260 22.84 -7.30 4.85
CA LEU A 260 21.72 -6.85 4.02
C LEU A 260 22.19 -6.63 2.58
N ALA A 261 21.59 -7.37 1.65
CA ALA A 261 21.89 -7.28 0.23
C ALA A 261 20.59 -7.31 -0.61
N PRO A 262 20.46 -6.48 -1.66
CA PRO A 262 19.35 -6.59 -2.59
C PRO A 262 19.28 -7.99 -3.20
N TYR A 263 18.08 -8.58 -3.21
CA TYR A 263 17.87 -9.95 -3.67
C TYR A 263 16.91 -10.03 -4.85
N ALA A 264 15.70 -9.48 -4.71
CA ALA A 264 14.66 -9.54 -5.75
C ALA A 264 13.75 -8.31 -5.68
N VAL A 265 12.99 -8.07 -6.74
CA VAL A 265 11.84 -7.16 -6.73
C VAL A 265 10.59 -8.01 -6.86
N GLU A 266 9.69 -7.91 -5.88
CA GLU A 266 8.40 -8.60 -5.90
C GLU A 266 7.29 -7.61 -6.19
N GLU A 267 6.39 -7.97 -7.09
CA GLU A 267 5.22 -7.17 -7.41
C GLU A 267 4.13 -7.43 -6.37
N ALA A 268 3.49 -6.36 -5.92
CA ALA A 268 2.44 -6.45 -4.93
C ALA A 268 1.37 -5.38 -5.18
N THR A 269 0.15 -5.60 -4.70
CA THR A 269 -0.97 -4.66 -4.86
C THR A 269 -1.31 -3.97 -3.54
N SER A 270 -1.33 -2.64 -3.53
CA SER A 270 -1.67 -1.84 -2.35
C SER A 270 -3.14 -2.04 -1.93
N VAL A 271 -3.49 -1.52 -0.76
CA VAL A 271 -4.88 -1.51 -0.27
C VAL A 271 -5.83 -0.70 -1.16
N ASP A 272 -5.32 0.23 -1.98
CA ASP A 272 -6.08 1.03 -2.94
C ASP A 272 -6.02 0.42 -4.36
N GLY A 273 -5.35 -0.72 -4.53
CA GLY A 273 -5.25 -1.41 -5.80
C GLY A 273 -4.05 -1.02 -6.67
N LEU A 274 -3.20 -0.09 -6.20
CA LEU A 274 -1.99 0.33 -6.94
C LEU A 274 -0.97 -0.80 -7.05
N ALA A 275 -0.21 -0.82 -8.15
CA ALA A 275 1.02 -1.60 -8.23
C ALA A 275 2.09 -1.02 -7.29
N VAL A 276 2.70 -1.91 -6.52
CA VAL A 276 3.73 -1.59 -5.53
C VAL A 276 4.88 -2.58 -5.73
N PRO A 277 5.87 -2.24 -6.56
CA PRO A 277 7.11 -3.02 -6.60
C PRO A 277 7.84 -2.88 -5.27
N ILE A 278 8.19 -4.01 -4.65
CA ILE A 278 8.87 -4.10 -3.36
C ILE A 278 10.28 -4.61 -3.58
N GLN A 279 11.30 -3.85 -3.17
CA GLN A 279 12.66 -4.35 -3.12
C GLN A 279 12.82 -5.29 -1.92
N VAL A 280 13.01 -6.57 -2.20
CA VAL A 280 13.37 -7.56 -1.19
C VAL A 280 14.89 -7.56 -1.01
N TYR A 281 15.33 -7.39 0.22
CA TYR A 281 16.68 -7.65 0.69
C TYR A 281 16.74 -9.03 1.31
N THR A 282 17.89 -9.70 1.23
CA THR A 282 18.21 -10.84 2.09
C THR A 282 19.10 -10.39 3.23
N GLY A 283 19.10 -11.12 4.33
CA GLY A 283 20.01 -10.85 5.44
C GLY A 283 20.08 -11.97 6.46
N LEU A 284 21.19 -11.97 7.21
CA LEU A 284 21.55 -13.01 8.17
C LEU A 284 21.22 -12.59 9.60
N TRP A 285 20.49 -13.45 10.30
CA TRP A 285 20.29 -13.33 11.75
C TRP A 285 19.89 -14.67 12.33
N SER A 286 20.38 -15.02 13.52
CA SER A 286 20.15 -16.34 14.14
C SER A 286 19.74 -16.25 15.62
N GLY A 287 19.21 -15.10 16.04
CA GLY A 287 18.81 -14.86 17.42
C GLY A 287 17.43 -15.44 17.77
N ASP A 288 16.98 -15.12 18.99
CA ASP A 288 15.68 -15.51 19.52
C ASP A 288 14.60 -14.50 19.10
N PRO A 289 13.59 -14.90 18.29
CA PRO A 289 12.50 -14.03 17.87
C PRO A 289 11.72 -13.39 19.03
N ASP A 290 11.61 -14.08 20.16
CA ASP A 290 10.83 -13.59 21.30
C ASP A 290 11.57 -12.46 22.06
N ALA A 291 12.86 -12.26 21.80
CA ALA A 291 13.70 -11.24 22.44
C ALA A 291 13.87 -9.95 21.62
N VAL A 292 13.27 -9.84 20.43
CA VAL A 292 13.50 -8.72 19.51
C VAL A 292 12.68 -7.46 19.84
N GLY A 293 11.70 -7.57 20.73
CA GLY A 293 10.86 -6.45 21.16
C GLY A 293 9.93 -5.93 20.06
N LEU A 294 9.17 -6.84 19.43
CA LEU A 294 8.20 -6.51 18.38
C LEU A 294 7.19 -5.46 18.85
N GLN A 295 7.09 -4.35 18.12
CA GLN A 295 6.18 -3.23 18.40
C GLN A 295 4.92 -3.26 17.53
N GLU A 296 5.02 -3.80 16.30
CA GLU A 296 3.93 -3.89 15.34
C GLU A 296 3.69 -5.34 14.91
N GLY A 297 2.42 -5.73 14.78
CA GLY A 297 1.98 -7.09 14.49
C GLY A 297 2.01 -8.04 15.68
N VAL A 298 1.85 -9.33 15.39
CA VAL A 298 1.43 -10.32 16.41
C VAL A 298 2.61 -11.10 16.96
N LEU A 299 3.48 -11.64 16.10
CA LEU A 299 4.67 -12.38 16.52
C LEU A 299 5.67 -12.55 15.36
N LEU A 300 6.92 -12.86 15.73
CA LEU A 300 7.98 -13.31 14.84
C LEU A 300 8.31 -14.77 15.11
N ARG A 301 8.51 -15.58 14.07
CA ARG A 301 8.84 -17.00 14.25
C ARG A 301 9.70 -17.56 13.13
N TRP A 302 10.59 -18.47 13.51
CA TRP A 302 11.39 -19.27 12.59
C TRP A 302 10.54 -20.38 11.95
N PHE A 303 10.60 -20.49 10.62
CA PHE A 303 9.97 -21.55 9.86
C PHE A 303 10.96 -22.25 8.93
N ALA A 304 10.84 -23.57 8.84
CA ALA A 304 11.51 -24.35 7.80
C ALA A 304 10.71 -24.29 6.49
N PRO A 305 11.34 -24.33 5.30
CA PRO A 305 10.65 -24.31 4.01
C PRO A 305 9.55 -25.36 3.85
N GLY A 306 9.71 -26.54 4.46
CA GLY A 306 8.70 -27.62 4.43
C GLY A 306 7.41 -27.31 5.21
N MET A 307 7.37 -26.21 5.98
CA MET A 307 6.18 -25.78 6.72
C MET A 307 5.38 -24.71 5.97
N LEU A 308 5.91 -24.11 4.89
CA LEU A 308 5.30 -22.96 4.23
C LEU A 308 3.88 -23.26 3.73
N ASP A 309 3.63 -24.46 3.20
CA ASP A 309 2.30 -24.87 2.69
C ASP A 309 1.24 -25.03 3.81
N ARG A 310 1.65 -24.96 5.08
CA ARG A 310 0.75 -24.99 6.25
C ARG A 310 0.47 -23.60 6.82
N LEU A 311 1.17 -22.57 6.33
CA LEU A 311 1.05 -21.20 6.79
C LEU A 311 0.11 -20.43 5.86
N ARG A 312 -0.57 -19.42 6.41
CA ARG A 312 -1.28 -18.45 5.60
C ARG A 312 -0.27 -17.43 5.07
N LEU A 313 0.21 -17.64 3.84
CA LEU A 313 1.17 -16.80 3.13
C LEU A 313 0.54 -16.29 1.82
N SER A 314 1.10 -15.23 1.24
CA SER A 314 0.90 -15.02 -0.20
C SER A 314 1.61 -16.14 -0.99
N PRO A 315 1.08 -16.56 -2.15
CA PRO A 315 1.77 -17.49 -3.03
C PRO A 315 3.20 -17.02 -3.39
N ASP A 316 3.34 -15.73 -3.70
CA ASP A 316 4.60 -15.13 -4.13
C ASP A 316 5.70 -15.23 -3.06
N LEU A 317 5.33 -15.08 -1.78
CA LEU A 317 6.27 -15.24 -0.66
C LEU A 317 6.78 -16.68 -0.53
N GLY A 318 5.89 -17.66 -0.69
CA GLY A 318 6.29 -19.08 -0.66
C GLY A 318 7.29 -19.40 -1.77
N ASP A 319 7.05 -18.87 -2.97
CA ASP A 319 7.91 -19.08 -4.14
C ASP A 319 9.23 -18.31 -4.03
N LEU A 320 9.23 -17.10 -3.48
CA LEU A 320 10.43 -16.33 -3.16
C LEU A 320 11.35 -17.10 -2.20
N ILE A 321 10.81 -17.66 -1.12
CA ILE A 321 11.60 -18.45 -0.16
C ILE A 321 12.14 -19.71 -0.83
N ARG A 322 11.30 -20.45 -1.58
CA ARG A 322 11.74 -21.67 -2.29
C ARG A 322 12.84 -21.38 -3.31
N ARG A 323 12.75 -20.27 -4.04
CA ARG A 323 13.80 -19.79 -4.95
C ARG A 323 15.09 -19.50 -4.18
N HIS A 324 15.02 -18.78 -3.06
CA HIS A 324 16.21 -18.50 -2.24
C HIS A 324 16.87 -19.78 -1.71
N VAL A 325 16.09 -20.77 -1.29
CA VAL A 325 16.61 -22.08 -0.84
C VAL A 325 17.36 -22.80 -1.97
N ALA A 326 16.84 -22.74 -3.19
CA ALA A 326 17.47 -23.38 -4.35
C ALA A 326 18.81 -22.72 -4.72
N GLU A 327 18.91 -21.40 -4.57
CA GLU A 327 20.12 -20.62 -4.84
C GLU A 327 21.14 -20.68 -3.69
N HIS A 328 20.66 -20.79 -2.45
CA HIS A 328 21.45 -20.78 -1.22
C HIS A 328 21.13 -22.02 -0.36
N PRO A 329 21.55 -23.22 -0.79
CA PRO A 329 21.30 -24.43 -0.03
C PRO A 329 21.97 -24.33 1.35
N PRO A 330 21.31 -24.78 2.43
CA PRO A 330 21.87 -24.72 3.77
C PRO A 330 23.19 -25.50 3.83
N ALA A 331 24.14 -24.99 4.62
CA ALA A 331 25.43 -25.64 4.83
C ALA A 331 25.23 -26.97 5.61
N GLY A 332 24.99 -28.05 4.86
CA GLY A 332 24.72 -29.38 5.41
C GLY A 332 23.61 -30.12 4.66
N GLY A 333 23.98 -30.74 3.53
CA GLY A 333 23.32 -31.83 2.78
C GLY A 333 21.81 -32.09 2.88
N SER A 334 21.12 -31.99 1.73
CA SER A 334 19.78 -32.50 1.38
C SER A 334 18.62 -32.20 2.34
N PRO A 335 17.40 -31.87 1.84
CA PRO A 335 16.22 -31.85 2.68
C PRO A 335 15.84 -33.31 2.99
N THR A 336 16.53 -33.93 3.95
CA THR A 336 15.95 -35.06 4.65
C THR A 336 14.66 -34.54 5.25
N SER A 337 13.55 -35.09 4.73
CA SER A 337 12.22 -35.09 5.33
C SER A 337 12.32 -34.75 6.80
N VAL A 338 11.67 -33.67 7.24
CA VAL A 338 11.60 -33.23 8.64
C VAL A 338 11.66 -34.45 9.55
N SER A 339 12.87 -34.77 10.02
CA SER A 339 13.04 -35.75 11.07
C SER A 339 12.65 -34.97 12.30
N LEU A 340 11.34 -34.92 12.55
CA LEU A 340 10.84 -34.63 13.88
C LEU A 340 11.47 -35.69 14.78
N LEU A 341 12.63 -35.37 15.35
CA LEU A 341 13.21 -36.03 16.52
C LEU A 341 13.19 -37.57 16.43
N ARG A 342 13.57 -38.19 15.31
CA ARG A 342 13.63 -39.66 15.25
C ARG A 342 14.99 -40.23 15.63
N ASP A 343 16.07 -39.46 15.54
CA ASP A 343 17.41 -40.02 15.76
C ASP A 343 17.92 -39.93 17.21
N GLU A 344 17.12 -39.43 18.16
CA GLU A 344 17.46 -39.43 19.60
C GLU A 344 16.31 -39.86 20.52
N ALA A 345 15.26 -40.51 19.99
CA ALA A 345 14.19 -41.03 20.84
C ALA A 345 14.48 -42.50 21.23
N PRO A 346 14.69 -42.82 22.52
CA PRO A 346 14.86 -44.19 22.97
C PRO A 346 13.71 -45.08 22.52
N GLU A 347 14.00 -46.36 22.28
CA GLU A 347 13.01 -47.38 21.95
C GLU A 347 11.88 -47.38 23.01
N GLY A 348 10.65 -47.09 22.59
CA GLY A 348 9.49 -46.90 23.49
C GLY A 348 8.96 -45.45 23.61
N THR A 349 9.51 -44.49 22.87
CA THR A 349 8.98 -43.11 22.84
C THR A 349 7.70 -43.03 22.00
N GLU A 350 6.58 -42.58 22.62
CA GLU A 350 5.32 -42.29 21.92
C GLU A 350 5.19 -40.79 21.59
N LEU A 351 4.65 -40.49 20.40
CA LEU A 351 4.45 -39.12 19.94
C LEU A 351 3.26 -38.48 20.68
N HIS A 352 3.54 -37.58 21.62
CA HIS A 352 2.51 -36.76 22.25
C HIS A 352 2.24 -35.50 21.42
N ILE A 353 1.13 -35.50 20.66
CA ILE A 353 0.61 -34.27 20.06
C ILE A 353 -0.07 -33.46 21.17
N VAL A 354 0.59 -32.39 21.62
CA VAL A 354 -0.02 -31.42 22.53
C VAL A 354 -0.85 -30.45 21.69
N GLY A 355 -2.16 -30.66 21.64
CA GLY A 355 -3.09 -29.72 21.03
C GLY A 355 -3.34 -28.53 21.95
N VAL A 356 -3.26 -27.31 21.44
CA VAL A 356 -3.71 -26.10 22.14
C VAL A 356 -5.15 -25.83 21.75
N HIS A 357 -6.01 -25.72 22.77
CA HIS A 357 -7.42 -25.45 22.60
C HIS A 357 -7.72 -24.02 23.04
N LEU A 358 -8.37 -23.25 22.17
CA LEU A 358 -8.86 -21.92 22.50
C LEU A 358 -10.22 -22.03 23.20
N TYR A 359 -10.29 -21.53 24.42
CA TYR A 359 -11.50 -21.42 25.23
C TYR A 359 -12.02 -19.97 25.14
N LEU A 360 -13.20 -19.80 24.55
CA LEU A 360 -13.86 -18.50 24.43
C LEU A 360 -15.21 -18.55 25.16
N GLU A 361 -15.40 -17.63 26.10
CA GLU A 361 -16.61 -17.49 26.91
C GLU A 361 -17.08 -16.03 26.83
N ASP A 362 -18.38 -15.82 26.64
CA ASP A 362 -18.96 -14.47 26.64
C ASP A 362 -19.34 -13.98 28.04
N GLU A 363 -19.75 -12.72 28.16
CA GLU A 363 -20.16 -12.11 29.45
C GLU A 363 -21.35 -12.81 30.13
N GLN A 364 -22.02 -13.72 29.44
CA GLN A 364 -23.17 -14.50 29.92
C GLN A 364 -22.79 -15.94 30.28
N GLY A 365 -21.50 -16.29 30.21
CA GLY A 365 -20.97 -17.61 30.55
C GLY A 365 -21.18 -18.68 29.46
N ARG A 366 -21.47 -18.27 28.22
CA ARG A 366 -21.68 -19.20 27.11
C ARG A 366 -20.35 -19.46 26.40
N ILE A 367 -20.07 -20.73 26.14
CA ILE A 367 -18.81 -21.18 25.57
C ILE A 367 -18.97 -21.42 24.07
N LEU A 368 -18.05 -20.89 23.25
CA LEU A 368 -18.01 -21.15 21.82
C LEU A 368 -17.32 -22.49 21.53
N LEU A 369 -18.04 -23.39 20.86
CA LEU A 369 -17.51 -24.67 20.39
C LEU A 369 -17.57 -24.72 18.86
N GLY A 370 -16.54 -25.29 18.23
CA GLY A 370 -16.56 -25.67 16.83
C GLY A 370 -17.19 -27.05 16.66
N ARG A 371 -17.91 -27.29 15.56
CA ARG A 371 -18.37 -28.64 15.18
C ARG A 371 -17.46 -29.21 14.11
N ARG A 372 -16.85 -30.37 14.37
CA ARG A 372 -15.98 -31.02 13.39
C ARG A 372 -16.76 -31.41 12.14
N HIS A 373 -16.17 -31.14 10.98
CA HIS A 373 -16.72 -31.54 9.69
C HIS A 373 -17.02 -33.06 9.69
N PRO A 374 -18.12 -33.52 9.04
CA PRO A 374 -18.51 -34.94 9.03
C PRO A 374 -17.41 -35.90 8.55
N ASN A 375 -16.50 -35.41 7.70
CA ASN A 375 -15.40 -36.20 7.14
C ASN A 375 -14.11 -36.14 7.98
N SER A 376 -14.15 -35.58 9.19
CA SER A 376 -13.00 -35.55 10.08
C SER A 376 -12.58 -36.97 10.49
N LYS A 377 -11.29 -37.30 10.34
CA LYS A 377 -10.73 -38.59 10.78
C LYS A 377 -10.82 -38.80 12.29
N TYR A 378 -10.92 -37.72 13.06
CA TYR A 378 -11.07 -37.74 14.52
C TYR A 378 -12.37 -37.04 14.93
N ALA A 379 -13.21 -37.75 15.69
CA ALA A 379 -14.45 -37.24 16.29
C ALA A 379 -15.37 -36.45 15.31
N PRO A 380 -15.77 -37.04 14.16
CA PRO A 380 -16.64 -36.37 13.20
C PRO A 380 -17.98 -36.00 13.82
N ASN A 381 -18.54 -34.86 13.41
CA ASN A 381 -19.79 -34.31 13.94
C ASN A 381 -19.80 -33.95 15.44
N GLN A 382 -18.69 -34.07 16.16
CA GLN A 382 -18.62 -33.70 17.57
C GLN A 382 -18.30 -32.22 17.75
N TRP A 383 -18.87 -31.63 18.81
CA TRP A 383 -18.55 -30.30 19.28
C TRP A 383 -17.25 -30.35 20.09
N HIS A 384 -16.32 -29.44 19.81
CA HIS A 384 -15.02 -29.37 20.47
C HIS A 384 -14.58 -27.91 20.63
N PHE A 385 -13.70 -27.66 21.60
CA PHE A 385 -13.00 -26.38 21.68
C PHE A 385 -12.20 -26.14 20.41
N LEU A 386 -12.14 -24.89 19.97
CA LEU A 386 -11.41 -24.52 18.76
C LEU A 386 -9.95 -24.94 18.89
N THR A 387 -9.42 -25.68 17.91
CA THR A 387 -8.07 -26.26 17.99
C THR A 387 -7.26 -25.93 16.76
N VAL A 388 -5.96 -25.71 16.96
CA VAL A 388 -4.94 -25.88 15.91
C VAL A 388 -4.05 -27.04 16.37
N HIS A 389 -3.75 -27.95 15.46
CA HIS A 389 -2.88 -29.11 15.72
C HIS A 389 -1.49 -28.88 15.16
#